data_AF-A0A522SNZ9-F1
#
_entry.id   AF-A0A522SNZ9-F1
#
_cell.length_a   1.000
_cell.length_b   1.000
_cell.length_c   1.000
_cell.angle_alpha   90.00
_cell.angle_beta   90.00
_cell.angle_gamma   90.00
#
_symmetry.space_group_name_H-M   'P 1'
#
loop_
_entity.id
_entity.type
_entity.pdbx_description
1 polymer ?
#
loop_
_entity_poly.entity_id
_entity_poly.type
_entity_poly.pdbx_seq_one_letter_code
_entity_poly.pdbx_strand_id
1 'polypeptide(L)' 'MAPWLLNFYTELLKDVIVGNMFGEYKTQIKAEGQTLVYVRSFRLYSGDYPPSSYETFVKFLQQIADNDQAIFMISHS' A
#
# COMPACT_ATOMS: atom_id res chain seq x y z
N MET A 1 -15.70 -4.18 22.47
CA MET A 1 -14.47 -4.85 22.02
C MET A 1 -13.30 -4.27 22.80
N ALA A 2 -12.33 -5.08 23.25
CA ALA A 2 -11.25 -4.58 24.09
C ALA A 2 -10.16 -3.88 23.24
N PRO A 3 -9.73 -2.65 23.55
CA PRO A 3 -8.89 -1.82 22.67
C PRO A 3 -7.55 -2.45 22.25
N TRP A 4 -6.99 -3.33 23.09
CA TRP A 4 -5.71 -4.00 22.84
C TRP A 4 -5.74 -5.01 21.69
N LEU A 5 -6.90 -5.54 21.31
CA LEU A 5 -7.00 -6.49 20.20
C LEU A 5 -6.83 -5.79 18.85
N LEU A 6 -7.32 -4.55 18.70
CA LEU A 6 -7.23 -3.81 17.44
C LEU A 6 -5.78 -3.43 17.10
N ASN A 7 -4.95 -3.16 18.11
CA ASN A 7 -3.52 -2.91 17.94
C ASN A 7 -2.76 -4.12 17.36
N PHE A 8 -3.17 -5.35 17.71
CA PHE A 8 -2.53 -6.57 17.21
C PHE A 8 -2.81 -6.79 15.71
N TYR A 9 -4.01 -6.43 15.23
CA TYR A 9 -4.35 -6.51 13.80
C TYR A 9 -3.63 -5.46 12.95
N THR A 10 -3.31 -4.28 13.51
CA THR A 10 -2.49 -3.28 12.83
C THR A 10 -1.01 -3.64 12.75
N GLU A 11 -0.47 -4.46 13.65
CA GLU A 11 0.94 -4.89 13.58
C GLU A 11 1.24 -5.86 12.42
N LEU A 12 0.22 -6.55 11.91
CA LEU A 12 0.33 -7.44 10.75
C LEU A 12 0.29 -6.70 9.40
N LEU A 13 -0.16 -5.44 9.39
CA LEU A 13 -0.36 -4.66 8.18
C LEU A 13 0.57 -3.46 8.22
N LYS A 14 1.67 -3.54 7.50
CA LYS A 14 2.69 -2.48 7.46
C LYS A 14 2.35 -1.45 6.40
N ASP A 15 2.58 -0.18 6.71
CA ASP A 15 2.63 0.88 5.71
C ASP A 15 3.61 0.49 4.59
N VAL A 16 3.15 0.56 3.35
CA VAL A 16 3.97 0.32 2.16
C VAL A 16 4.25 1.64 1.49
N ILE A 17 5.51 1.87 1.11
CA ILE A 17 5.91 2.99 0.27
C ILE A 17 6.75 2.43 -0.88
N VAL A 18 6.31 2.65 -2.11
CA VAL A 18 7.03 2.31 -3.34
C VAL A 18 7.14 3.58 -4.15
N GLY A 19 8.36 3.97 -4.52
CA GLY A 19 8.59 5.20 -5.28
C GLY A 19 9.80 5.11 -6.19
N ASN A 20 9.68 5.66 -7.39
CA ASN A 20 10.78 5.81 -8.34
C ASN A 20 10.51 6.97 -9.31
N MET A 21 11.33 7.07 -10.37
CA MET A 21 11.22 8.11 -11.39
C MET A 21 9.87 8.19 -12.09
N PHE A 22 9.06 7.11 -12.09
CA PHE A 22 7.75 7.06 -12.73
C PHE A 22 6.61 7.48 -11.81
N GLY A 23 6.81 7.48 -10.49
CA GLY A 23 5.74 7.80 -9.56
C GLY A 23 5.93 7.23 -8.15
N GLU A 24 4.84 7.32 -7.39
CA GLU A 24 4.78 6.92 -5.99
C GLU A 24 3.47 6.18 -5.70
N TYR A 25 3.58 5.13 -4.89
CA TYR A 25 2.48 4.41 -4.28
C TYR A 25 2.69 4.33 -2.78
N LYS A 26 1.64 4.60 -2.02
CA LYS A 26 1.67 4.57 -0.57
C LYS A 26 0.41 3.94 -0.02
N THR A 27 0.58 3.05 0.95
CA THR A 27 -0.51 2.53 1.79
C THR A 27 -0.28 2.96 3.22
N GLN A 28 -1.37 3.29 3.91
CA GLN A 28 -1.36 3.57 5.33
C GLN A 28 -2.53 2.87 5.99
N ILE A 29 -2.28 2.28 7.15
CA ILE A 29 -3.32 1.65 7.93
C ILE A 29 -3.29 2.11 9.38
N LYS A 30 -4.45 2.45 9.91
CA LYS A 30 -4.60 2.92 11.29
C LYS A 30 -5.86 2.37 11.91
N ALA A 31 -5.75 2.01 13.18
CA ALA A 31 -6.86 1.65 14.03
C ALA A 31 -7.33 2.89 14.80
N GLU A 32 -8.60 3.25 14.67
CA GLU A 32 -9.26 4.35 15.37
C GLU A 32 -10.48 3.81 16.14
N GLY A 33 -10.28 3.42 17.39
CA GLY A 33 -11.34 2.89 18.25
C GLY A 33 -11.86 1.52 17.80
N GLN A 34 -12.96 1.51 17.03
CA GLN A 34 -13.53 0.30 16.41
C GLN A 34 -13.47 0.36 14.88
N THR A 35 -12.80 1.37 14.34
CA THR A 35 -12.68 1.62 12.91
C THR A 35 -11.27 1.31 12.45
N LEU A 36 -11.14 0.62 11.32
CA LEU A 36 -9.88 0.45 10.61
C LEU A 36 -9.89 1.41 9.41
N VAL A 37 -8.98 2.38 9.42
CA VAL A 37 -8.80 3.34 8.34
C VAL A 37 -7.63 2.88 7.47
N TYR A 38 -7.94 2.52 6.23
CA TYR A 38 -6.94 2.15 5.23
C TYR A 38 -6.94 3.15 4.07
N VAL A 39 -5.80 3.78 3.84
CA VAL A 39 -5.62 4.80 2.80
C VAL A 39 -4.60 4.33 1.79
N ARG A 40 -4.96 4.41 0.51
CA ARG A 40 -4.07 4.16 -0.62
C ARG A 40 -3.91 5.43 -1.44
N SER A 41 -2.69 5.76 -1.82
CA SER A 41 -2.36 6.88 -2.68
C SER A 41 -1.46 6.39 -3.80
N PHE A 42 -1.86 6.63 -5.04
CA PHE A 42 -1.05 6.37 -6.22
C PHE A 42 -0.92 7.65 -7.04
N ARG A 43 0.31 7.99 -7.40
CA ARG A 43 0.63 9.13 -8.27
C ARG A 43 1.60 8.68 -9.33
N LEU A 44 1.17 8.78 -10.59
CA LEU A 44 2.04 8.58 -11.74
C LEU A 44 2.57 9.93 -12.23
N TYR A 45 3.88 10.03 -12.42
CA TYR A 45 4.54 11.22 -12.92
C TYR A 45 4.54 11.22 -14.45
N SER A 46 4.05 12.30 -15.05
CA SER A 46 4.19 12.53 -16.49
C SER A 46 5.63 12.90 -16.84
N GLY A 47 6.14 12.36 -17.94
CA GLY A 47 7.45 12.72 -18.46
C GLY A 47 7.83 11.85 -19.65
N ASP A 48 8.88 12.28 -20.35
CA ASP A 48 9.52 11.48 -21.39
C ASP A 48 10.62 10.64 -20.76
N TYR A 49 10.57 9.33 -20.98
CA TYR A 49 11.51 8.38 -20.42
C TYR A 49 12.21 7.59 -21.53
N PRO A 50 13.51 7.28 -21.38
CA PRO A 50 14.24 6.55 -22.42
C PRO A 50 13.67 5.13 -22.58
N PRO A 51 13.73 4.53 -23.79
CA PRO A 51 13.22 3.18 -24.02
C PRO A 51 13.81 2.13 -23.06
N SER A 52 15.07 2.32 -22.63
CA SER A 52 15.75 1.45 -21.66
C SER A 52 15.07 1.38 -20.29
N SER A 53 14.22 2.34 -19.94
CA SER A 53 13.53 2.38 -18.65
C SER A 53 12.19 1.63 -18.65
N TYR A 54 11.75 1.11 -19.81
CA TYR A 54 10.45 0.44 -19.96
C TYR A 54 10.29 -0.76 -19.03
N GLU A 55 11.31 -1.61 -18.91
CA GLU A 55 11.26 -2.77 -18.02
C GLU A 55 11.08 -2.36 -16.55
N THR A 56 11.74 -1.27 -16.15
CA THR A 56 11.62 -0.72 -14.78
C THR A 56 10.22 -0.16 -14.55
N PHE A 57 9.61 0.46 -15.57
CA PHE A 57 8.23 0.95 -15.50
C PHE A 57 7.22 -0.19 -15.34
N VAL A 58 7.37 -1.27 -16.11
CA VAL A 58 6.51 -2.46 -15.99
C VAL A 58 6.64 -3.09 -14.60
N LYS A 59 7.88 -3.25 -14.10
CA LYS A 59 8.13 -3.77 -12.75
C LYS A 59 7.51 -2.89 -11.67
N PHE A 60 7.57 -1.56 -11.83
CA PHE A 60 6.93 -0.63 -10.91
C PHE A 60 5.41 -0.80 -10.87
N LEU A 61 4.75 -0.86 -12.03
CA LEU A 61 3.31 -1.10 -12.10
C LEU A 61 2.91 -2.46 -11.53
N GLN A 62 3.70 -3.52 -11.80
CA GLN A 62 3.45 -4.83 -11.24
C GLN A 62 3.55 -4.82 -9.72
N GLN A 63 4.61 -4.21 -9.17
CA GLN A 63 4.79 -4.07 -7.73
C GLN A 63 3.61 -3.32 -7.09
N ILE A 64 3.07 -2.30 -7.75
CA ILE A 64 1.87 -1.59 -7.28
C ILE A 64 0.66 -2.53 -7.29
N ALA A 65 0.42 -3.24 -8.39
CA ALA A 65 -0.71 -4.16 -8.51
C ALA A 65 -0.66 -5.26 -7.44
N ASP A 66 0.51 -5.83 -7.17
CA ASP A 66 0.71 -6.85 -6.15
C ASP A 66 0.38 -6.32 -4.74
N ASN A 67 0.81 -5.09 -4.42
CA ASN A 67 0.49 -4.46 -3.14
C ASN A 67 -0.97 -4.03 -3.04
N ASP A 68 -1.62 -3.70 -4.15
CA ASP A 68 -3.02 -3.28 -4.19
C ASP A 68 -3.99 -4.46 -3.99
N GLN A 69 -3.53 -5.68 -4.33
CA GLN A 69 -4.27 -6.92 -4.10
C GLN A 69 -4.16 -7.46 -2.66
N ALA A 70 -3.55 -6.71 -1.74
CA ALA A 70 -3.42 -7.11 -0.34
C ALA A 70 -4.80 -7.39 0.29
N ILE A 71 -4.97 -8.59 0.83
CA ILE A 71 -6.21 -9.04 1.50
C ILE A 71 -6.12 -8.73 2.99
N PHE A 72 -7.15 -8.07 3.51
CA PHE A 72 -7.34 -7.86 4.94
C PHE A 72 -8.17 -9.00 5.54
N MET A 73 -7.57 -9.81 6.42
CA MET A 73 -8.33 -10.73 7.26
C MET A 73 -8.59 -10.10 8.62
N ILE A 74 -9.86 -9.78 8.88
CA ILE A 74 -10.35 -9.37 10.20
C ILE A 74 -11.00 -10.60 10.82
N SER A 75 -10.42 -11.16 11.87
CA SER A 75 -11.05 -12.23 12.65
C SER A 75 -11.65 -11.67 13.94
N HIS A 76 -12.77 -12.25 14.37
CA HIS A 76 -13.33 -12.03 15.71
C HIS A 76 -13.38 -13.41 16.38
N SER A 77 -12.77 -13.53 17.56
CA SER A 77 -12.88 -14.71 18.43
C SER A 77 -14.20 -14.69 19.21
#